data_AF-A0A1G8FAC7-F1
#
_entry.id   AF-A0A1G8FAC7-F1
#
_cell.length_a   1.000
_cell.length_b   1.000
_cell.length_c   1.000
_cell.angle_alpha   90.00
_cell.angle_beta   90.00
_cell.angle_gamma   90.00
#
_symmetry.space_group_name_H-M   'P 1'
#
loop_
_entity.id
_entity.type
_entity.pdbx_description
1 polymer ?
#
loop_
_entity_poly.entity_id
_entity_poly.type
_entity_poly.pdbx_seq_one_letter_code
_entity_poly.pdbx_strand_id
1 'polypeptide(L)'
;MKAVTATTRSLIAISAGLALGVTGLLGTPPATAAAPPEGAYWHSRTLMTNTHPWRFGSKSHPYSLVQRRISEHWNSSDGREWVGFRELGTLPKSAADKKAWQRDGSPTKWSESIDGKTVKLSTEPAKGSMTPVRDENSFRLAGQRLTYDEVQRLPADPNNLKDWLTRAGQASRVPDGSLDRWVTNTLPQILHSIPAPKEVRTAAYQALLTMPGVRADGNTKDTLGRSGAAILIDLTSKEQSKDSTKLRLIIDTGKMVLLSQDQTVMWNGKTLEGKTHNQTLLEVGWTNSQPTVPALP
;
A
#
# COMPACT_ATOMS: atom_id res chain seq x y z
N MET A 1 53.24 55.68 6.17
CA MET A 1 53.14 54.27 6.60
C MET A 1 52.12 54.18 7.73
N LYS A 2 51.22 53.22 7.58
CA LYS A 2 50.01 52.86 8.34
C LYS A 2 49.95 53.30 9.82
N ALA A 3 48.92 54.06 10.17
CA ALA A 3 48.36 54.13 11.52
C ALA A 3 46.92 53.59 11.46
N VAL A 4 46.65 52.59 12.30
CA VAL A 4 45.39 51.88 12.42
C VAL A 4 44.50 52.66 13.39
N THR A 5 43.36 53.13 12.90
CA THR A 5 42.32 53.75 13.74
C THR A 5 41.26 52.70 14.04
N ALA A 6 41.19 52.24 15.29
CA ALA A 6 40.09 51.44 15.80
C ALA A 6 38.97 52.38 16.25
N THR A 7 37.80 52.27 15.63
CA THR A 7 36.58 52.97 16.06
C THR A 7 35.53 51.94 16.44
N THR A 8 35.28 51.84 17.74
CA THR A 8 34.16 51.13 18.34
C THR A 8 32.85 51.90 18.10
N ARG A 9 31.83 51.27 17.52
CA ARG A 9 30.42 51.70 17.63
C ARG A 9 29.49 50.49 17.70
N SER A 10 28.57 50.56 18.65
CA SER A 10 27.63 49.52 19.08
C SER A 10 26.41 49.29 18.17
N LEU A 11 25.86 48.07 18.32
CA LEU A 11 24.45 47.66 18.32
C LEU A 11 23.58 47.92 17.09
N ILE A 12 23.20 46.84 16.39
CA ILE A 12 21.80 46.58 15.95
C ILE A 12 21.53 45.07 16.03
N ALA A 13 20.56 44.70 16.87
CA ALA A 13 19.93 43.39 16.85
C ALA A 13 19.09 43.25 15.58
N ILE A 14 19.31 42.20 14.80
CA ILE A 14 18.39 41.77 13.74
C ILE A 14 17.95 40.36 14.09
N SER A 15 16.77 40.30 14.67
CA SER A 15 15.86 39.16 14.65
C SER A 15 15.71 38.65 13.22
N ALA A 16 16.26 37.49 12.91
CA ALA A 16 15.96 36.74 11.69
C ALA A 16 14.99 35.62 12.06
N GLY A 17 13.79 35.71 11.49
CA GLY A 17 12.63 34.90 11.84
C GLY A 17 12.86 33.40 11.67
N LEU A 18 12.40 32.66 12.66
CA LEU A 18 12.04 31.26 12.52
C LEU A 18 11.01 31.15 11.39
N ALA A 19 11.44 30.65 10.24
CA ALA A 19 10.53 30.06 9.28
C ALA A 19 9.92 28.82 9.93
N LEU A 20 8.71 28.97 10.47
CA LEU A 20 7.88 27.85 10.89
C LEU A 20 7.50 27.04 9.65
N GLY A 21 8.33 26.07 9.30
CA GLY A 21 7.87 24.91 8.56
C GLY A 21 6.79 24.23 9.40
N VAL A 22 5.57 24.14 8.87
CA VAL A 22 4.45 23.47 9.53
C VAL A 22 4.80 21.99 9.69
N THR A 23 5.35 21.64 10.84
CA THR A 23 5.81 20.30 11.19
C THR A 23 5.10 19.89 12.47
N GLY A 24 4.36 18.79 12.42
CA GLY A 24 3.80 18.10 13.59
C GLY A 24 2.69 18.85 14.34
N LEU A 25 1.43 18.67 13.95
CA LEU A 25 0.31 19.11 14.79
C LEU A 25 -0.83 18.09 14.87
N LEU A 26 -0.48 16.85 15.21
CA LEU A 26 -1.45 15.89 15.74
C LEU A 26 -0.87 15.36 17.05
N GLY A 27 -1.24 15.99 18.17
CA GLY A 27 -0.66 15.74 19.49
C GLY A 27 -0.48 14.26 19.81
N THR A 28 0.74 13.89 20.19
CA THR A 28 1.14 12.57 20.66
C THR A 28 1.13 12.53 22.20
N PRO A 29 0.79 11.40 22.85
CA PRO A 29 0.98 11.23 24.29
C PRO A 29 2.46 11.40 24.71
N PRO A 30 2.75 11.69 25.99
CA PRO A 30 4.11 11.97 26.47
C PRO A 30 5.09 10.82 26.22
N ALA A 31 6.34 11.20 25.98
CA ALA A 31 7.37 10.37 25.35
C ALA A 31 7.91 9.25 26.24
N THR A 32 7.73 8.01 25.80
CA THR A 32 8.79 6.99 25.94
C THR A 32 9.62 7.05 24.65
N ALA A 33 10.94 6.87 24.77
CA ALA A 33 11.80 6.76 23.59
C ALA A 33 11.32 5.62 22.69
N ALA A 34 11.38 5.82 21.38
CA ALA A 34 11.05 4.78 20.42
C ALA A 34 11.92 3.53 20.67
N ALA A 35 11.33 2.34 20.54
CA ALA A 35 12.13 1.12 20.54
C ALA A 35 13.11 1.16 19.35
N PRO A 36 14.34 0.63 19.51
CA PRO A 36 15.26 0.55 18.39
C PRO A 36 14.72 -0.36 17.28
N PRO A 37 15.06 -0.11 16.01
CA PRO A 37 14.74 -1.01 14.90
C PRO A 37 15.25 -2.43 15.15
N GLU A 38 14.42 -3.44 14.87
CA GLU A 38 14.80 -4.86 15.01
C GLU A 38 15.64 -5.36 13.82
N GLY A 39 15.80 -4.54 12.78
CA GLY A 39 16.62 -4.83 11.61
C GLY A 39 16.95 -3.57 10.81
N ALA A 40 17.80 -3.71 9.79
CA ALA A 40 18.22 -2.59 8.94
C ALA A 40 17.07 -2.00 8.10
N TYR A 41 16.11 -2.84 7.69
CA TYR A 41 15.00 -2.44 6.83
C TYR A 41 13.67 -3.04 7.28
N TRP A 42 12.62 -2.23 7.26
CA TRP A 42 11.25 -2.71 7.22
C TRP A 42 10.90 -3.07 5.78
N HIS A 43 10.63 -4.36 5.54
CA HIS A 43 10.43 -4.92 4.22
C HIS A 43 9.01 -5.44 4.06
N SER A 44 8.42 -5.17 2.90
CA SER A 44 7.20 -5.82 2.44
C SER A 44 7.39 -6.32 1.02
N ARG A 45 6.97 -7.57 0.77
CA ARG A 45 7.05 -8.23 -0.54
C ARG A 45 5.67 -8.69 -0.94
N THR A 46 5.15 -8.15 -2.04
CA THR A 46 3.76 -8.36 -2.45
C THR A 46 3.70 -8.95 -3.85
N LEU A 47 3.05 -10.11 -3.97
CA LEU A 47 2.61 -10.66 -5.23
C LEU A 47 1.25 -10.06 -5.57
N MET A 48 1.15 -9.37 -6.70
CA MET A 48 -0.08 -8.76 -7.17
C MET A 48 -0.53 -9.43 -8.48
N THR A 49 -1.80 -9.78 -8.55
CA THR A 49 -2.45 -10.39 -9.70
C THR A 49 -3.60 -9.51 -10.16
N ASN A 50 -3.48 -8.96 -11.37
CA ASN A 50 -4.48 -8.10 -11.98
C ASN A 50 -5.20 -8.83 -13.10
N THR A 51 -6.52 -8.73 -13.17
CA THR A 51 -7.24 -9.23 -14.35
C THR A 51 -7.26 -8.17 -15.43
N HIS A 52 -6.95 -8.55 -16.68
CA HIS A 52 -7.10 -7.62 -17.79
C HIS A 52 -8.58 -7.35 -18.09
N PRO A 53 -8.94 -6.10 -18.41
CA PRO A 53 -10.32 -5.74 -18.75
C PRO A 53 -10.79 -6.33 -20.09
N TRP A 54 -9.86 -6.82 -20.93
CA TRP A 54 -10.15 -7.31 -22.27
C TRP A 54 -10.04 -8.84 -22.37
N ARG A 55 -10.64 -9.37 -23.44
CA ARG A 55 -10.59 -10.79 -23.80
C ARG A 55 -9.60 -11.03 -24.94
N PHE A 56 -9.02 -12.22 -24.98
CA PHE A 56 -7.94 -12.60 -25.90
C PHE A 56 -8.25 -13.92 -26.59
N GLY A 57 -7.54 -14.19 -27.69
CA GLY A 57 -7.72 -15.36 -28.54
C GLY A 57 -8.67 -15.11 -29.71
N SER A 58 -9.54 -16.07 -29.99
CA SER A 58 -10.51 -15.97 -31.09
C SER A 58 -11.92 -15.65 -30.56
N LYS A 59 -12.77 -15.08 -31.42
CA LYS A 59 -14.18 -14.80 -31.08
C LYS A 59 -14.98 -16.05 -30.68
N SER A 60 -14.61 -17.22 -31.19
CA SER A 60 -15.26 -18.49 -30.86
C SER A 60 -14.78 -19.09 -29.53
N HIS A 61 -13.54 -18.76 -29.11
CA HIS A 61 -12.92 -19.29 -27.90
C HIS A 61 -12.18 -18.18 -27.12
N PRO A 62 -12.88 -17.15 -26.64
CA PRO A 62 -12.24 -16.07 -25.91
C PRO A 62 -11.71 -16.57 -24.57
N TYR A 63 -10.61 -16.01 -24.09
CA TYR A 63 -10.06 -16.24 -22.74
C TYR A 63 -9.66 -14.94 -22.04
N SER A 64 -9.63 -14.98 -20.71
CA SER A 64 -9.18 -13.90 -19.83
C SER A 64 -7.76 -14.17 -19.41
N LEU A 65 -6.99 -13.09 -19.36
CA LEU A 65 -5.62 -13.11 -18.90
C LEU A 65 -5.50 -12.35 -17.59
N VAL A 66 -4.63 -12.84 -16.71
CA VAL A 66 -4.14 -12.12 -15.54
C VAL A 66 -2.67 -11.79 -15.72
N GLN A 67 -2.25 -10.62 -15.25
CA GLN A 67 -0.85 -10.24 -15.15
C GLN A 67 -0.40 -10.34 -13.71
N ARG A 68 0.75 -10.97 -13.50
CA ARG A 68 1.36 -11.10 -12.17
C ARG A 68 2.58 -10.22 -12.07
N ARG A 69 2.77 -9.60 -10.91
CA ARG A 69 3.95 -8.78 -10.61
C ARG A 69 4.34 -8.92 -9.14
N ILE A 70 5.63 -8.79 -8.86
CA ILE A 70 6.15 -8.60 -7.52
C ILE A 70 6.49 -7.13 -7.35
N SER A 71 6.02 -6.56 -6.24
CA SER A 71 6.45 -5.26 -5.74
C SER A 71 7.07 -5.46 -4.36
N GLU A 72 8.21 -4.85 -4.14
CA GLU A 72 8.90 -4.87 -2.84
C GLU A 72 9.15 -3.45 -2.37
N HIS A 73 8.91 -3.19 -1.10
CA HIS A 73 9.25 -1.93 -0.45
C HIS A 73 10.23 -2.23 0.68
N TRP A 74 11.33 -1.47 0.72
CA TRP A 74 12.33 -1.52 1.76
C TRP A 74 12.45 -0.14 2.37
N ASN A 75 12.27 -0.01 3.68
CA ASN A 75 12.38 1.27 4.37
C ASN A 75 13.42 1.16 5.47
N SER A 76 14.49 1.95 5.42
CA SER A 76 15.41 2.06 6.57
C SER A 76 14.80 2.94 7.65
N SER A 77 15.30 2.83 8.88
CA SER A 77 14.82 3.61 10.02
C SER A 77 15.05 5.13 9.88
N ASP A 78 15.94 5.56 9.00
CA ASP A 78 16.10 6.98 8.63
C ASP A 78 15.07 7.47 7.60
N GLY A 79 14.15 6.60 7.18
CA GLY A 79 13.04 6.91 6.28
C GLY A 79 13.39 6.85 4.79
N ARG A 80 14.59 6.39 4.40
CA ARG A 80 14.89 6.11 2.98
C ARG A 80 14.12 4.89 2.51
N GLU A 81 13.61 4.98 1.28
CA GLU A 81 12.83 3.91 0.66
C GLU A 81 13.50 3.39 -0.63
N TRP A 82 13.42 2.07 -0.83
CA TRP A 82 13.71 1.43 -2.11
C TRP A 82 12.50 0.65 -2.58
N VAL A 83 12.16 0.80 -3.86
CA VAL A 83 11.07 0.09 -4.49
C VAL A 83 11.61 -0.89 -5.54
N GLY A 84 11.38 -2.16 -5.28
CA GLY A 84 11.63 -3.26 -6.20
C GLY A 84 10.37 -3.55 -7.02
N PHE A 85 10.55 -3.78 -8.32
CA PHE A 85 9.45 -4.15 -9.21
C PHE A 85 9.87 -5.22 -10.21
N ARG A 86 9.03 -6.23 -10.43
CA ARG A 86 9.21 -7.20 -11.51
C ARG A 86 7.86 -7.74 -11.99
N GLU A 87 7.59 -7.63 -13.29
CA GLU A 87 6.50 -8.37 -13.90
C GLU A 87 6.90 -9.84 -14.09
N LEU A 88 6.05 -10.76 -13.64
CA LEU A 88 6.28 -12.20 -13.72
C LEU A 88 5.72 -12.83 -15.00
N GLY A 89 4.98 -12.06 -15.77
CA GLY A 89 4.30 -12.51 -16.98
C GLY A 89 2.79 -12.68 -16.79
N THR A 90 2.16 -12.99 -17.92
CA THR A 90 0.73 -13.10 -18.10
C THR A 90 0.31 -14.55 -18.23
N LEU A 91 -0.79 -14.93 -17.58
CA LEU A 91 -1.31 -16.30 -17.56
C LEU A 91 -2.82 -16.31 -17.77
N PRO A 92 -3.40 -17.41 -18.27
CA PRO A 92 -4.86 -17.59 -18.27
C PRO A 92 -5.44 -17.51 -16.85
N LYS A 93 -6.55 -16.77 -16.69
CA LYS A 93 -7.17 -16.50 -15.39
C LYS A 93 -7.68 -17.76 -14.68
N SER A 94 -8.23 -18.71 -15.43
CA SER A 94 -8.88 -19.91 -14.90
C SER A 94 -8.49 -21.17 -15.69
N ALA A 95 -8.86 -22.34 -15.16
CA ALA A 95 -8.69 -23.61 -15.88
C ALA A 95 -9.46 -23.64 -17.23
N ALA A 96 -10.60 -22.96 -17.31
CA ALA A 96 -11.36 -22.82 -18.55
C ALA A 96 -10.64 -21.91 -19.55
N ASP A 97 -10.14 -20.76 -19.08
CA ASP A 97 -9.33 -19.85 -19.91
C ASP A 97 -8.05 -20.53 -20.40
N LYS A 98 -7.42 -21.38 -19.56
CA LYS A 98 -6.24 -22.16 -19.94
C LYS A 98 -6.53 -23.11 -21.10
N LYS A 99 -7.66 -23.81 -21.06
CA LYS A 99 -8.09 -24.70 -22.16
C LYS A 99 -8.34 -23.92 -23.45
N ALA A 100 -8.96 -22.74 -23.37
CA ALA A 100 -9.19 -21.89 -24.53
C ALA A 100 -7.87 -21.31 -25.10
N TRP A 101 -6.97 -20.84 -24.23
CA TRP A 101 -5.62 -20.41 -24.62
C TRP A 101 -4.79 -21.53 -25.28
N GLN A 102 -4.91 -22.77 -24.80
CA GLN A 102 -4.26 -23.93 -25.43
C GLN A 102 -4.84 -24.23 -26.82
N ARG A 103 -6.16 -24.11 -27.02
CA ARG A 103 -6.78 -24.26 -28.35
C ARG A 103 -6.37 -23.16 -29.31
N ASP A 104 -6.06 -21.97 -28.79
CA ASP A 104 -5.54 -20.82 -29.52
C ASP A 104 -4.04 -20.93 -29.86
N GLY A 105 -3.42 -22.10 -29.61
CA GLY A 105 -2.01 -22.35 -29.91
C GLY A 105 -1.03 -21.89 -28.82
N SER A 106 -1.53 -21.60 -27.62
CA SER A 106 -0.71 -21.16 -26.48
C SER A 106 0.23 -19.98 -26.79
N PRO A 107 -0.28 -18.87 -27.37
CA PRO A 107 0.56 -17.72 -27.67
C PRO A 107 1.26 -17.20 -26.41
N THR A 108 2.51 -16.78 -26.59
CA THR A 108 3.35 -16.24 -25.51
C THR A 108 3.37 -14.72 -25.46
N LYS A 109 2.83 -14.04 -26.48
CA LYS A 109 2.82 -12.58 -26.61
C LYS A 109 1.48 -12.11 -27.17
N TRP A 110 1.02 -10.95 -26.69
CA TRP A 110 -0.17 -10.28 -27.19
C TRP A 110 0.12 -8.79 -27.42
N SER A 111 -0.21 -8.31 -28.61
CA SER A 111 -0.18 -6.89 -28.98
C SER A 111 -1.57 -6.26 -29.03
N GLU A 112 -2.62 -7.09 -29.05
CA GLU A 112 -4.00 -6.63 -29.22
C GLU A 112 -4.98 -7.60 -28.52
N SER A 113 -6.13 -7.08 -28.09
CA SER A 113 -7.27 -7.88 -27.64
C SER A 113 -8.16 -8.33 -28.81
N ILE A 114 -9.14 -9.20 -28.54
CA ILE A 114 -10.14 -9.62 -29.55
C ILE A 114 -10.87 -8.42 -30.18
N ASP A 115 -11.10 -7.35 -29.41
CA ASP A 115 -11.86 -6.17 -29.81
C ASP A 115 -10.96 -5.04 -30.34
N GLY A 116 -9.72 -5.35 -30.69
CA GLY A 116 -8.81 -4.40 -31.31
C GLY A 116 -8.15 -3.39 -30.35
N LYS A 117 -8.04 -3.73 -29.06
CA LYS A 117 -7.40 -2.85 -28.06
C LYS A 117 -5.92 -3.18 -27.96
N THR A 118 -5.07 -2.18 -28.23
CA THR A 118 -3.62 -2.33 -28.11
C THR A 118 -3.20 -2.70 -26.69
N VAL A 119 -2.39 -3.75 -26.57
CA VAL A 119 -1.79 -4.21 -25.32
C VAL A 119 -0.32 -4.56 -25.53
N LYS A 120 0.43 -4.78 -24.45
CA LYS A 120 1.77 -5.37 -24.51
C LYS A 120 1.91 -6.39 -23.39
N LEU A 121 1.58 -7.65 -23.70
CA LEU A 121 1.59 -8.74 -22.73
C LEU A 121 2.54 -9.85 -23.18
N SER A 122 3.15 -10.53 -22.21
CA SER A 122 4.06 -11.66 -22.43
C SER A 122 3.87 -12.70 -21.33
N THR A 123 3.99 -13.99 -21.65
CA THR A 123 4.10 -15.05 -20.65
C THR A 123 5.46 -15.04 -19.96
N GLU A 124 6.47 -14.43 -20.59
CA GLU A 124 7.81 -14.29 -20.04
C GLU A 124 7.86 -13.15 -19.01
N PRO A 125 8.58 -13.33 -17.88
CA PRO A 125 8.85 -12.25 -16.96
C PRO A 125 9.63 -11.10 -17.61
N ALA A 126 9.34 -9.88 -17.19
CA ALA A 126 10.14 -8.73 -17.58
C ALA A 126 11.42 -8.62 -16.73
N LYS A 127 12.40 -7.84 -17.21
CA LYS A 127 13.54 -7.44 -16.39
C LYS A 127 13.05 -6.67 -15.17
N GLY A 128 13.44 -7.12 -13.98
CA GLY A 128 13.12 -6.40 -12.74
C GLY A 128 13.96 -5.14 -12.57
N SER A 129 13.47 -4.22 -11.75
CA SER A 129 14.16 -3.02 -11.32
C SER A 129 14.19 -2.92 -9.79
N MET A 130 15.15 -2.16 -9.29
CA MET A 130 15.24 -1.72 -7.91
C MET A 130 15.66 -0.25 -7.96
N THR A 131 14.84 0.62 -7.38
CA THR A 131 15.04 2.06 -7.48
C THR A 131 14.96 2.69 -6.09
N PRO A 132 15.98 3.45 -5.66
CA PRO A 132 15.84 4.29 -4.47
C PRO A 132 14.84 5.42 -4.75
N VAL A 133 13.92 5.65 -3.81
CA VAL A 133 13.03 6.81 -3.86
C VAL A 133 13.83 8.03 -3.43
N ARG A 134 13.99 8.97 -4.36
CA ARG A 134 14.76 10.21 -4.10
C ARG A 134 13.94 11.17 -3.24
N ASP A 135 14.66 11.97 -2.45
CA ASP A 135 14.12 13.08 -1.66
C ASP A 135 13.04 12.65 -0.64
N GLU A 136 13.05 11.37 -0.24
CA GLU A 136 12.18 10.82 0.79
C GLU A 136 13.05 10.25 1.92
N ASN A 137 13.05 10.94 3.07
CA ASN A 137 13.63 10.48 4.33
C ASN A 137 12.52 10.39 5.38
N SER A 138 11.38 9.82 4.98
CA SER A 138 10.18 9.71 5.79
C SER A 138 9.31 8.54 5.38
N PHE A 139 8.59 7.99 6.34
CA PHE A 139 7.52 7.02 6.10
C PHE A 139 6.27 7.76 5.65
N ARG A 140 5.66 7.31 4.56
CA ARG A 140 4.38 7.84 4.09
C ARG A 140 3.23 7.04 4.66
N LEU A 141 2.34 7.72 5.38
CA LEU A 141 1.08 7.15 5.86
C LEU A 141 0.00 8.23 5.79
N ALA A 142 -1.17 7.91 5.22
CA ALA A 142 -2.34 8.79 5.30
C ALA A 142 -2.08 10.21 4.73
N GLY A 143 -1.27 10.31 3.68
CA GLY A 143 -0.84 11.58 3.09
C GLY A 143 0.21 12.35 3.90
N GLN A 144 0.60 11.84 5.07
CA GLN A 144 1.59 12.44 5.95
C GLN A 144 2.98 11.86 5.70
N ARG A 145 4.00 12.66 6.02
CA ARG A 145 5.40 12.24 6.11
C ARG A 145 5.78 12.13 7.57
N LEU A 146 6.19 10.94 8.00
CA LEU A 146 6.51 10.62 9.38
C LEU A 146 7.97 10.18 9.50
N THR A 147 8.64 10.63 10.55
CA THR A 147 9.89 10.03 11.02
C THR A 147 9.64 8.65 11.62
N TYR A 148 10.69 7.85 11.80
CA TYR A 148 10.58 6.57 12.49
C TYR A 148 9.98 6.72 13.90
N ASP A 149 10.47 7.72 14.63
CA ASP A 149 9.99 8.09 15.96
C ASP A 149 8.48 8.40 15.98
N GLU A 150 7.99 9.14 15.00
CA GLU A 150 6.56 9.43 14.86
C GLU A 150 5.74 8.17 14.51
N VAL A 151 6.27 7.29 13.65
CA VAL A 151 5.65 5.98 13.39
C VAL A 151 5.56 5.14 14.66
N GLN A 152 6.61 5.12 15.49
CA GLN A 152 6.60 4.39 16.77
C GLN A 152 5.62 4.98 17.79
N ARG A 153 5.26 6.27 17.66
CA ARG A 153 4.35 6.98 18.57
C ARG A 153 2.93 7.15 18.03
N LEU A 154 2.61 6.52 16.90
CA LEU A 154 1.22 6.49 16.41
C LEU A 154 0.30 5.95 17.53
N PRO A 155 -0.96 6.43 17.61
CA PRO A 155 -1.84 6.02 18.69
C PRO A 155 -2.08 4.50 18.70
N ALA A 156 -1.83 3.87 19.85
CA ALA A 156 -2.13 2.46 20.11
C ALA A 156 -3.54 2.24 20.70
N ASP A 157 -4.34 3.30 20.81
CA ASP A 157 -5.78 3.21 21.09
C ASP A 157 -6.57 3.31 19.77
N PRO A 158 -7.54 2.41 19.51
CA PRO A 158 -8.29 2.39 18.25
C PRO A 158 -9.05 3.68 17.93
N ASN A 159 -9.63 4.36 18.92
CA ASN A 159 -10.39 5.58 18.69
C ASN A 159 -9.47 6.76 18.44
N ASN A 160 -8.41 6.90 19.24
CA ASN A 160 -7.40 7.92 19.03
C ASN A 160 -6.69 7.77 17.67
N LEU A 161 -6.49 6.53 17.20
CA LEU A 161 -5.90 6.26 15.89
C LEU A 161 -6.85 6.66 14.76
N LYS A 162 -8.15 6.39 14.87
CA LYS A 162 -9.16 6.89 13.93
C LYS A 162 -9.16 8.42 13.90
N ASP A 163 -9.15 9.08 15.06
CA ASP A 163 -9.15 10.54 15.15
C ASP A 163 -7.87 11.15 14.56
N TRP A 164 -6.72 10.49 14.74
CA TRP A 164 -5.48 10.87 14.08
C TRP A 164 -5.59 10.77 12.55
N LEU A 165 -6.14 9.65 12.04
CA LEU A 165 -6.35 9.47 10.60
C LEU A 165 -7.37 10.47 10.03
N THR A 166 -8.49 10.70 10.70
CA THR A 166 -9.51 11.70 10.32
C THR A 166 -8.87 13.07 10.13
N ARG A 167 -8.05 13.52 11.09
CA ARG A 167 -7.33 14.80 10.98
C ARG A 167 -6.28 14.79 9.85
N ALA A 168 -5.57 13.69 9.64
CA ALA A 168 -4.65 13.54 8.52
C ALA A 168 -5.37 13.61 7.16
N GLY A 169 -6.58 13.05 7.07
CA GLY A 169 -7.44 13.14 5.89
C GLY A 169 -7.90 14.56 5.62
N GLN A 170 -8.31 15.29 6.65
CA GLN A 170 -8.66 16.72 6.56
C GLN A 170 -7.48 17.57 6.10
N ALA A 171 -6.29 17.37 6.67
CA ALA A 171 -5.06 18.04 6.25
C ALA A 171 -4.72 17.73 4.77
N SER A 172 -5.03 16.51 4.33
CA SER A 172 -4.89 16.06 2.94
C SER A 172 -6.04 16.49 2.03
N ARG A 173 -6.98 17.30 2.53
CA ARG A 173 -8.16 17.82 1.82
C ARG A 173 -9.07 16.71 1.26
N VAL A 174 -9.16 15.59 1.97
CA VAL A 174 -10.18 14.58 1.69
C VAL A 174 -11.56 15.22 1.93
N PRO A 175 -12.51 15.16 0.97
CA PRO A 175 -13.85 15.70 1.17
C PRO A 175 -14.54 15.05 2.38
N ASP A 176 -15.26 15.82 3.19
CA ASP A 176 -15.89 15.34 4.42
C ASP A 176 -16.78 14.12 4.20
N GLY A 177 -17.60 14.12 3.14
CA GLY A 177 -18.45 12.98 2.77
C GLY A 177 -17.71 11.71 2.34
N SER A 178 -16.38 11.76 2.20
CA SER A 178 -15.51 10.63 1.84
C SER A 178 -14.53 10.25 2.96
N LEU A 179 -14.53 10.96 4.09
CA LEU A 179 -13.50 10.80 5.11
C LEU A 179 -13.53 9.42 5.77
N ASP A 180 -14.70 8.92 6.15
CA ASP A 180 -14.85 7.57 6.73
C ASP A 180 -14.35 6.47 5.78
N ARG A 181 -14.70 6.59 4.49
CA ARG A 181 -14.25 5.66 3.44
C ARG A 181 -12.73 5.70 3.31
N TRP A 182 -12.14 6.90 3.35
CA TRP A 182 -10.70 7.09 3.27
C TRP A 182 -9.98 6.52 4.50
N VAL A 183 -10.49 6.74 5.71
CA VAL A 183 -9.95 6.16 6.95
C VAL A 183 -10.02 4.64 6.90
N THR A 184 -11.17 4.08 6.50
CA THR A 184 -11.38 2.63 6.34
C THR A 184 -10.37 2.01 5.37
N ASN A 185 -10.05 2.70 4.26
CA ASN A 185 -9.08 2.25 3.28
C ASN A 185 -7.61 2.46 3.70
N THR A 186 -7.36 3.29 4.71
CA THR A 186 -6.01 3.62 5.20
C THR A 186 -5.57 2.70 6.33
N LEU A 187 -6.48 2.29 7.22
CA LEU A 187 -6.20 1.40 8.35
C LEU A 187 -5.42 0.11 7.97
N PRO A 188 -5.76 -0.61 6.88
CA PRO A 188 -5.01 -1.82 6.48
C PRO A 188 -3.55 -1.56 6.09
N GLN A 189 -3.20 -0.33 5.69
CA GLN A 189 -1.83 0.02 5.32
C GLN A 189 -0.89 -0.07 6.53
N ILE A 190 -1.36 0.33 7.71
CA ILE A 190 -0.60 0.29 8.97
C ILE A 190 -0.11 -1.14 9.29
N LEU A 191 -0.80 -2.17 8.79
CA LEU A 191 -0.45 -3.57 9.01
C LEU A 191 0.78 -4.04 8.20
N HIS A 192 1.27 -3.25 7.24
CA HIS A 192 2.38 -3.70 6.38
C HIS A 192 3.26 -2.61 5.78
N SER A 193 2.77 -1.39 5.56
CA SER A 193 3.50 -0.37 4.80
C SER A 193 4.56 0.37 5.60
N ILE A 194 4.43 0.38 6.93
CA ILE A 194 5.33 1.08 7.86
C ILE A 194 5.69 0.18 9.05
N PRO A 195 6.83 0.41 9.71
CA PRO A 195 7.24 -0.35 10.89
C PRO A 195 6.49 0.07 12.16
N ALA A 196 5.16 0.22 12.10
CA ALA A 196 4.35 0.56 13.27
C ALA A 196 4.48 -0.55 14.34
N PRO A 197 4.55 -0.22 15.64
CA PRO A 197 4.56 -1.21 16.73
C PRO A 197 3.37 -2.17 16.65
N LYS A 198 3.50 -3.37 17.22
CA LYS A 198 2.42 -4.38 17.19
C LYS A 198 1.13 -3.85 17.82
N GLU A 199 1.25 -3.03 18.86
CA GLU A 199 0.14 -2.40 19.58
C GLU A 199 -0.61 -1.43 18.67
N VAL A 200 0.11 -0.63 17.86
CA VAL A 200 -0.48 0.26 16.85
C VAL A 200 -1.16 -0.55 15.74
N ARG A 201 -0.53 -1.63 15.27
CA ARG A 201 -1.16 -2.53 14.28
C ARG A 201 -2.41 -3.21 14.83
N THR A 202 -2.40 -3.58 16.11
CA THR A 202 -3.56 -4.11 16.84
C THR A 202 -4.67 -3.06 16.91
N ALA A 203 -4.33 -1.82 17.26
CA ALA A 203 -5.27 -0.71 17.29
C ALA A 203 -5.89 -0.43 15.91
N ALA A 204 -5.09 -0.53 14.83
CA ALA A 204 -5.57 -0.39 13.47
C ALA A 204 -6.58 -1.49 13.10
N TYR A 205 -6.30 -2.74 13.47
CA TYR A 205 -7.22 -3.87 13.29
C TYR A 205 -8.54 -3.66 14.05
N GLN A 206 -8.47 -3.28 15.32
CA GLN A 206 -9.65 -3.04 16.16
C GLN A 206 -10.46 -1.84 15.65
N ALA A 207 -9.79 -0.74 15.27
CA ALA A 207 -10.42 0.43 14.68
C ALA A 207 -11.17 0.06 13.41
N LEU A 208 -10.55 -0.76 12.54
CA LEU A 208 -11.14 -1.21 11.29
C LEU A 208 -12.45 -1.96 11.52
N LEU A 209 -12.51 -2.83 12.54
CA LEU A 209 -13.74 -3.57 12.89
C LEU A 209 -14.90 -2.67 13.33
N THR A 210 -14.63 -1.42 13.72
CA THR A 210 -15.67 -0.44 14.10
C THR A 210 -16.12 0.46 12.95
N MET A 211 -15.48 0.36 11.78
CA MET A 211 -15.79 1.24 10.65
C MET A 211 -17.10 0.81 9.93
N PRO A 212 -17.87 1.76 9.40
CA PRO A 212 -19.05 1.45 8.59
C PRO A 212 -18.72 0.54 7.39
N GLY A 213 -19.58 -0.44 7.12
CA GLY A 213 -19.40 -1.37 6.01
C GLY A 213 -18.36 -2.46 6.24
N VAL A 214 -17.73 -2.50 7.41
CA VAL A 214 -16.78 -3.55 7.79
C VAL A 214 -17.47 -4.66 8.57
N ARG A 215 -17.13 -5.91 8.25
CA ARG A 215 -17.58 -7.09 8.99
C ARG A 215 -16.47 -8.14 9.07
N ALA A 216 -16.39 -8.82 10.21
CA ALA A 216 -15.58 -10.03 10.33
C ALA A 216 -16.21 -11.17 9.52
N ASP A 217 -15.38 -12.05 8.98
CA ASP A 217 -15.78 -13.19 8.15
C ASP A 217 -15.13 -14.50 8.63
N GLY A 218 -14.81 -14.56 9.93
CA GLY A 218 -14.19 -15.72 10.58
C GLY A 218 -12.72 -15.93 10.20
N ASN A 219 -12.18 -17.10 10.53
CA ASN A 219 -10.82 -17.48 10.13
C ASN A 219 -10.84 -18.18 8.77
N THR A 220 -9.88 -17.86 7.92
CA THR A 220 -9.72 -18.48 6.61
C THR A 220 -8.24 -18.63 6.27
N LYS A 221 -7.95 -19.20 5.10
CA LYS A 221 -6.59 -19.30 4.56
C LYS A 221 -6.44 -18.37 3.36
N ASP A 222 -5.27 -17.77 3.22
CA ASP A 222 -4.87 -17.10 2.00
C ASP A 222 -4.49 -18.08 0.89
N THR A 223 -4.07 -17.55 -0.26
CA THR A 223 -3.65 -18.34 -1.43
C THR A 223 -2.38 -19.17 -1.19
N LEU A 224 -1.60 -18.86 -0.14
CA LEU A 224 -0.42 -19.62 0.29
C LEU A 224 -0.76 -20.64 1.38
N GLY A 225 -2.02 -20.73 1.81
CA GLY A 225 -2.47 -21.64 2.87
C GLY A 225 -2.23 -21.13 4.29
N ARG A 226 -1.75 -19.88 4.46
CA ARG A 226 -1.54 -19.24 5.77
C ARG A 226 -2.89 -18.87 6.38
N SER A 227 -3.09 -19.22 7.64
CA SER A 227 -4.34 -18.93 8.36
C SER A 227 -4.36 -17.51 8.92
N GLY A 228 -5.51 -16.84 8.83
CA GLY A 228 -5.71 -15.51 9.39
C GLY A 228 -7.18 -15.16 9.56
N ALA A 229 -7.45 -14.04 10.23
CA ALA A 229 -8.80 -13.49 10.36
C ALA A 229 -9.19 -12.80 9.06
N ALA A 230 -10.36 -13.15 8.52
CA ALA A 230 -10.94 -12.56 7.35
C ALA A 230 -11.79 -11.34 7.72
N ILE A 231 -11.62 -10.24 7.00
CA ILE A 231 -12.45 -9.04 7.09
C ILE A 231 -13.01 -8.73 5.71
N LEU A 232 -14.30 -8.40 5.65
CA LEU A 232 -14.96 -7.91 4.46
C LEU A 232 -15.35 -6.45 4.66
N ILE A 233 -15.00 -5.62 3.67
CA ILE A 233 -15.21 -4.18 3.68
C ILE A 233 -16.05 -3.84 2.45
N ASP A 234 -17.20 -3.22 2.66
CA ASP A 234 -18.01 -2.63 1.61
C ASP A 234 -17.79 -1.12 1.56
N LEU A 235 -17.08 -0.66 0.53
CA LEU A 235 -16.78 0.75 0.28
C LEU A 235 -17.78 1.39 -0.70
N THR A 236 -18.95 0.79 -0.93
CA THR A 236 -20.00 1.33 -1.80
C THR A 236 -20.51 2.66 -1.28
N SER A 237 -20.50 3.70 -2.11
CA SER A 237 -21.10 4.99 -1.76
C SER A 237 -22.63 4.89 -1.86
N LYS A 238 -23.35 5.36 -0.83
CA LYS A 238 -24.81 5.39 -0.83
C LYS A 238 -25.38 6.33 -1.92
N GLU A 239 -24.63 7.36 -2.32
CA GLU A 239 -25.02 8.31 -3.37
C GLU A 239 -24.79 7.77 -4.79
N GLN A 240 -23.84 6.84 -4.95
CA GLN A 240 -23.45 6.25 -6.23
C GLN A 240 -23.81 4.78 -6.25
N SER A 241 -25.11 4.48 -6.21
CA SER A 241 -25.65 3.11 -6.14
C SER A 241 -25.24 2.17 -7.29
N LYS A 242 -24.68 2.72 -8.37
CA LYS A 242 -24.18 1.97 -9.53
C LYS A 242 -22.78 1.39 -9.32
N ASP A 243 -22.02 1.91 -8.36
CA ASP A 243 -20.60 1.61 -8.15
C ASP A 243 -20.38 1.00 -6.79
N SER A 244 -19.88 -0.23 -6.76
CA SER A 244 -19.51 -0.88 -5.51
C SER A 244 -18.06 -1.32 -5.54
N THR A 245 -17.37 -1.13 -4.42
CA THR A 245 -16.01 -1.62 -4.21
C THR A 245 -16.03 -2.44 -2.94
N LYS A 246 -15.63 -3.70 -3.05
CA LYS A 246 -15.54 -4.62 -1.92
C LYS A 246 -14.10 -5.03 -1.73
N LEU A 247 -13.62 -4.96 -0.50
CA LEU A 247 -12.32 -5.49 -0.11
C LEU A 247 -12.51 -6.73 0.75
N ARG A 248 -11.64 -7.72 0.56
CA ARG A 248 -11.46 -8.85 1.46
C ARG A 248 -10.03 -8.87 1.94
N LEU A 249 -9.84 -8.78 3.24
CA LEU A 249 -8.54 -8.84 3.89
C LEU A 249 -8.39 -10.17 4.60
N ILE A 250 -7.17 -10.70 4.65
CA ILE A 250 -6.80 -11.79 5.56
C ILE A 250 -5.62 -11.28 6.38
N ILE A 251 -5.74 -11.33 7.70
CA ILE A 251 -4.79 -10.74 8.65
C ILE A 251 -4.26 -11.82 9.59
N ASP A 252 -2.94 -11.90 9.75
CA ASP A 252 -2.31 -12.70 10.81
C ASP A 252 -2.48 -11.95 12.13
N THR A 253 -3.36 -12.44 13.01
CA THR A 253 -3.63 -11.82 14.31
C THR A 253 -2.56 -12.12 15.36
N GLY A 254 -1.65 -13.06 15.11
CA GLY A 254 -0.50 -13.32 15.97
C GLY A 254 0.60 -12.26 15.80
N LYS A 255 0.92 -11.92 14.56
CA LYS A 255 1.91 -10.88 14.20
C LYS A 255 1.30 -9.49 13.97
N MET A 256 -0.01 -9.43 13.77
CA MET A 256 -0.77 -8.24 13.35
C MET A 256 -0.22 -7.67 12.05
N VAL A 257 -0.13 -8.50 11.02
CA VAL A 257 0.28 -8.11 9.66
C VAL A 257 -0.73 -8.58 8.63
N LEU A 258 -0.83 -7.84 7.52
CA LEU A 258 -1.70 -8.21 6.42
C LEU A 258 -1.09 -9.39 5.64
N LEU A 259 -1.89 -10.42 5.36
CA LEU A 259 -1.49 -11.58 4.55
C LEU A 259 -1.96 -11.43 3.11
N SER A 260 -3.19 -10.95 2.89
CA SER A 260 -3.73 -10.71 1.56
C SER A 260 -4.82 -9.64 1.55
N GLN A 261 -5.01 -9.05 0.38
CA GLN A 261 -6.09 -8.12 0.05
C GLN A 261 -6.65 -8.44 -1.34
N ASP A 262 -7.94 -8.72 -1.40
CA ASP A 262 -8.70 -8.82 -2.66
C ASP A 262 -9.56 -7.57 -2.82
N GLN A 263 -9.48 -6.92 -3.97
CA GLN A 263 -10.39 -5.84 -4.34
C GLN A 263 -11.27 -6.28 -5.50
N THR A 264 -12.58 -6.23 -5.30
CA THR A 264 -13.58 -6.37 -6.36
C THR A 264 -14.28 -5.04 -6.58
N VAL A 265 -14.26 -4.57 -7.83
CA VAL A 265 -15.01 -3.37 -8.23
C VAL A 265 -16.13 -3.77 -9.18
N MET A 266 -17.34 -3.29 -8.94
CA MET A 266 -18.49 -3.50 -9.81
C MET A 266 -19.10 -2.18 -10.26
N TRP A 267 -19.56 -2.14 -11.50
CA TRP A 267 -20.31 -1.03 -12.10
C TRP A 267 -21.57 -1.59 -12.77
N ASN A 268 -22.75 -1.04 -12.43
CA ASN A 268 -24.05 -1.52 -12.92
C ASN A 268 -24.22 -3.06 -12.76
N GLY A 269 -23.81 -3.61 -11.61
CA GLY A 269 -23.91 -5.04 -11.32
C GLY A 269 -22.94 -5.94 -12.07
N LYS A 270 -22.00 -5.38 -12.86
CA LYS A 270 -20.95 -6.13 -13.58
C LYS A 270 -19.59 -5.85 -12.96
N THR A 271 -18.78 -6.90 -12.80
CA THR A 271 -17.39 -6.75 -12.33
C THR A 271 -16.55 -6.00 -13.34
N LEU A 272 -15.84 -4.97 -12.88
CA LEU A 272 -14.82 -4.26 -13.64
C LEU A 272 -13.48 -4.99 -13.47
N GLU A 273 -13.21 -5.92 -14.37
CA GLU A 273 -12.01 -6.77 -14.33
C GLU A 273 -10.71 -5.95 -14.23
N GLY A 274 -10.58 -4.88 -15.03
CA GLY A 274 -9.39 -3.99 -15.00
C GLY A 274 -9.22 -3.15 -13.72
N LYS A 275 -10.19 -3.17 -12.80
CA LYS A 275 -10.11 -2.51 -11.49
C LYS A 275 -10.10 -3.52 -10.32
N THR A 276 -10.20 -4.82 -10.65
CA THR A 276 -10.23 -5.93 -9.69
C THR A 276 -8.85 -6.55 -9.62
N HIS A 277 -8.33 -6.74 -8.42
CA HIS A 277 -7.00 -7.29 -8.21
C HIS A 277 -6.91 -8.07 -6.90
N ASN A 278 -5.97 -9.02 -6.85
CA ASN A 278 -5.54 -9.70 -5.65
C ASN A 278 -4.11 -9.28 -5.31
N GLN A 279 -3.85 -9.08 -4.03
CA GLN A 279 -2.53 -8.89 -3.45
C GLN A 279 -2.31 -9.95 -2.38
N THR A 280 -1.16 -10.61 -2.43
CA THR A 280 -0.69 -11.54 -1.41
C THR A 280 0.65 -11.04 -0.91
N LEU A 281 0.72 -10.69 0.37
CA LEU A 281 1.95 -10.21 1.01
C LEU A 281 2.76 -11.43 1.42
N LEU A 282 3.76 -11.78 0.61
CA LEU A 282 4.62 -12.93 0.81
C LEU A 282 5.44 -12.78 2.09
N GLU A 283 5.98 -11.58 2.32
CA GLU A 283 6.83 -11.22 3.46
C GLU A 283 6.45 -9.83 3.97
N VAL A 284 6.43 -9.65 5.29
CA VAL A 284 6.25 -8.35 5.98
C VAL A 284 7.04 -8.40 7.29
N GLY A 285 7.94 -7.47 7.52
CA GLY A 285 8.66 -7.35 8.79
C GLY A 285 10.05 -6.73 8.67
N TRP A 286 10.76 -6.69 9.80
CA TRP A 286 12.16 -6.28 9.85
C TRP A 286 13.09 -7.34 9.22
N THR A 287 14.12 -6.88 8.54
CA THR A 287 15.16 -7.71 7.93
C THR A 287 16.50 -6.98 7.84
N ASN A 288 17.58 -7.76 7.75
CA ASN A 288 18.93 -7.26 7.52
C ASN A 288 19.39 -7.49 6.07
N SER A 289 18.58 -8.14 5.24
CA SER A 289 18.83 -8.28 3.81
C SER A 289 18.84 -6.91 3.14
N GLN A 290 19.73 -6.71 2.17
CA GLN A 290 19.79 -5.45 1.44
C GLN A 290 18.71 -5.41 0.34
N PRO A 291 18.23 -4.20 -0.05
CA PRO A 291 17.35 -4.04 -1.19
C PRO A 291 17.97 -4.62 -2.45
N THR A 292 17.32 -5.61 -3.05
CA THR A 292 17.76 -6.27 -4.28
C THR A 292 16.62 -6.38 -5.28
N VAL A 293 16.94 -6.46 -6.57
CA VAL A 293 15.92 -6.62 -7.61
C VAL A 293 15.08 -7.87 -7.30
N PRO A 294 13.73 -7.78 -7.25
CA PRO A 294 12.88 -8.89 -6.82
C PRO A 294 13.16 -10.17 -7.61
N ALA A 295 13.37 -11.29 -6.92
CA ALA A 295 13.57 -12.58 -7.57
C ALA A 295 12.28 -13.09 -8.24
N LEU A 296 12.43 -13.97 -9.24
CA LEU A 296 11.30 -14.76 -9.71
C LEU A 296 10.89 -15.75 -8.60
N PRO A 297 9.58 -16.01 -8.42
CA PRO A 297 9.10 -17.00 -7.47
C PRO A 297 9.43 -18.43 -7.91
#